data_AF-A0A7J5DRL8-F1
#
_entry.id   AF-A0A7J5DRL8-F1
#
_cell.length_a   1.000
_cell.length_b   1.000
_cell.length_c   1.000
_cell.angle_alpha   90.00
_cell.angle_beta   90.00
_cell.angle_gamma   90.00
#
_symmetry.space_group_name_H-M   'P 1'
#
loop_
_entity.id
_entity.type
_entity.pdbx_description
1 polymer ?
#
loop_
_entity_poly.entity_id
_entity_poly.type
_entity_poly.pdbx_seq_one_letter_code
_entity_poly.pdbx_strand_id
1 'polypeptide(L)' 'MTLTELVELVDITRANLSKLKNDRAQAIKFSTLTAICEALDCEIGELLSLESP' A
#
# COMPACT_ATOMS: atom_id res chain seq x y z
N MET A 1 8.24 -6.02 -9.16
CA MET A 1 7.10 -6.71 -8.54
C MET A 1 5.82 -6.35 -9.29
N THR A 2 4.97 -7.34 -9.55
CA THR A 2 3.63 -7.17 -10.13
C THR A 2 2.59 -6.90 -9.03
N LEU A 3 1.45 -6.32 -9.40
CA LEU A 3 0.34 -6.09 -8.45
C LEU A 3 -0.18 -7.40 -7.84
N THR A 4 -0.11 -8.50 -8.60
CA THR A 4 -0.55 -9.82 -8.14
C THR A 4 0.41 -10.39 -7.10
N GLU A 5 1.73 -10.27 -7.33
CA GLU A 5 2.76 -10.68 -6.35
C GLU A 5 2.61 -9.90 -5.04
N LEU A 6 2.38 -8.58 -5.10
CA LEU A 6 2.19 -7.77 -3.90
C LEU A 6 0.92 -8.13 -3.11
N VAL A 7 -0.15 -8.57 -3.78
CA VAL A 7 -1.37 -9.07 -3.11
C VAL A 7 -1.08 -10.30 -2.26
N GLU A 8 -0.26 -11.22 -2.78
CA GLU A 8 0.10 -12.46 -2.08
C GLU A 8 0.95 -12.19 -0.83
N LEU A 9 1.77 -11.12 -0.85
CA LEU A 9 2.66 -10.77 0.26
C LEU A 9 1.97 -9.98 1.39
N VAL A 10 0.97 -9.16 1.06
CA VAL A 10 0.40 -8.15 1.98
C VAL A 10 -0.94 -8.59 2.61
N ASP A 11 -1.45 -9.77 2.22
CA ASP A 11 -2.74 -10.33 2.68
C ASP A 11 -3.90 -9.33 2.54
N ILE A 12 -4.00 -8.68 1.38
CA ILE A 12 -5.13 -7.82 1.01
C ILE A 12 -5.67 -8.16 -0.37
N THR A 13 -6.95 -7.92 -0.59
CA THR A 13 -7.55 -8.18 -1.90
C THR A 13 -6.95 -7.26 -2.98
N ARG A 14 -6.90 -7.76 -4.21
CA ARG A 14 -6.53 -6.97 -5.40
C ARG A 14 -7.36 -5.71 -5.55
N ALA A 15 -8.64 -5.76 -5.15
CA ALA A 15 -9.53 -4.61 -5.16
C ALA A 15 -9.10 -3.52 -4.16
N ASN A 16 -8.69 -3.91 -2.95
CA ASN A 16 -8.20 -2.96 -1.94
C ASN A 16 -6.84 -2.38 -2.33
N LEU A 17 -5.91 -3.21 -2.83
CA LEU A 17 -4.62 -2.72 -3.32
C LEU A 17 -4.78 -1.78 -4.52
N SER A 18 -5.74 -2.05 -5.41
CA SER A 18 -6.09 -1.14 -6.50
C SER A 18 -6.62 0.21 -5.99
N LYS A 19 -7.43 0.23 -4.94
CA LYS A 19 -7.88 1.49 -4.32
C LYS A 19 -6.71 2.29 -3.73
N LEU A 20 -5.77 1.61 -3.07
CA LEU A 20 -4.56 2.23 -2.52
C LEU A 20 -3.69 2.85 -3.62
N LYS A 21 -3.39 2.08 -4.67
CA LYS A 21 -2.55 2.53 -5.80
C LYS A 21 -3.11 3.77 -6.53
N ASN A 22 -4.44 3.93 -6.54
CA ASN A 22 -5.09 5.00 -7.30
C ASN A 22 -5.65 6.11 -6.39
N ASP A 23 -5.13 6.26 -5.16
CA ASP A 23 -5.49 7.31 -4.21
C ASP A 23 -7.00 7.37 -3.88
N ARG A 24 -7.68 6.21 -3.93
CA ARG A 24 -9.12 6.06 -3.64
C ARG A 24 -9.39 5.38 -2.29
N ALA A 25 -8.35 5.07 -1.54
CA ALA A 25 -8.50 4.47 -0.22
C ALA A 25 -8.85 5.56 0.81
N GLN A 26 -9.89 5.30 1.61
CA GLN A 26 -10.28 6.19 2.70
C GLN A 26 -9.50 5.92 3.99
N ALA A 27 -9.04 4.68 4.15
CA ALA A 27 -8.28 4.23 5.31
C ALA A 27 -7.40 3.05 4.92
N ILE A 28 -6.30 2.88 5.65
CA ILE A 28 -5.40 1.73 5.57
C ILE A 28 -5.07 1.27 7.00
N LYS A 29 -5.03 -0.05 7.23
CA LYS A 29 -4.54 -0.60 8.50
C LYS A 29 -3.03 -0.40 8.57
N PHE A 30 -2.51 -0.05 9.74
CA PHE A 30 -1.06 0.08 9.93
C PHE A 30 -0.30 -1.23 9.61
N SER A 31 -0.89 -2.39 9.92
CA SER A 31 -0.33 -3.71 9.55
C SER A 31 -0.21 -3.91 8.04
N THR A 32 -1.17 -3.38 7.26
CA THR A 32 -1.13 -3.43 5.80
C THR A 32 -0.07 -2.47 5.26
N LEU A 33 0.02 -1.25 5.81
CA LEU A 33 1.05 -0.28 5.42
C LEU A 33 2.46 -0.82 5.65
N THR A 34 2.70 -1.41 6.82
CA THR A 34 4.00 -2.01 7.17
C THR A 34 4.33 -3.23 6.31
N ALA A 35 3.37 -4.12 6.05
CA ALA A 35 3.59 -5.24 5.12
C ALA A 35 3.90 -4.79 3.68
N ILE A 36 3.31 -3.67 3.22
CA ILE A 36 3.66 -3.07 1.92
C ILE A 36 5.11 -2.56 1.94
N CYS A 37 5.51 -1.85 3.00
CA CYS A 37 6.88 -1.38 3.18
C CYS A 37 7.90 -2.52 3.19
N GLU A 38 7.62 -3.60 3.93
CA GLU A 38 8.47 -4.80 3.97
C GLU A 38 8.57 -5.48 2.60
N ALA A 39 7.45 -5.61 1.88
CA ALA A 39 7.42 -6.23 0.55
C ALA A 39 8.12 -5.39 -0.54
N LEU A 40 8.14 -4.07 -0.38
CA LEU A 40 8.75 -3.12 -1.32
C LEU A 40 10.16 -2.69 -0.92
N ASP A 41 10.64 -3.08 0.25
CA ASP A 41 11.90 -2.61 0.84
C ASP A 41 11.95 -1.06 0.88
N CYS A 42 10.89 -0.45 1.42
CA CYS A 42 10.71 1.01 1.43
C CYS A 42 10.30 1.56 2.80
N GLU A 43 10.50 2.86 3.00
CA GLU A 43 10.05 3.54 4.20
C GLU A 43 8.63 4.13 4.07
N ILE A 44 7.94 4.30 5.20
CA ILE A 44 6.59 4.87 5.22
C ILE A 44 6.54 6.28 4.60
N GLY A 45 7.58 7.09 4.83
CA GLY A 45 7.70 8.45 4.29
C GLY A 45 7.82 8.50 2.76
N GLU A 46 8.14 7.37 2.12
CA GLU A 46 8.19 7.25 0.67
C GLU A 46 6.82 6.91 0.06
N LEU A 47 5.91 6.32 0.85
CA LEU A 47 4.56 5.96 0.43
C LEU A 47 3.51 7.04 0.75
N LEU A 48 3.68 7.73 1.87
CA LEU A 48 2.72 8.73 2.34
C LEU A 48 3.33 10.12 2.29
N SER A 49 2.67 11.01 1.56
CA SER A 49 2.97 12.44 1.56
C SER A 49 1.72 13.22 1.94
N LEU A 50 1.92 14.34 2.64
CA LEU A 50 0.87 15.33 2.79
C LEU A 50 0.93 16.22 1.55
N GLU A 51 -0.11 16.16 0.70
CA GLU A 51 -0.26 17.19 -0.32
C GLU A 51 -0.43 18.54 0.39
N SER A 52 0.49 19.45 0.09
CA SER A 52 0.33 20.85 0.50
C SER A 52 -0.83 21.46 -0.30
N PRO A 53 -1.65 22.33 0.31
CA PRO A 53 -2.80 22.94 -0.35
C PRO A 53 -2.41 23.79 -1.57
#